data_AF-A0A3B8JE67-F1
#
_entry.id   AF-A0A3B8JE67-F1
#
_cell.length_a   1.000
_cell.length_b   1.000
_cell.length_c   1.000
_cell.angle_alpha   90.00
_cell.angle_beta   90.00
_cell.angle_gamma   90.00
#
_symmetry.space_group_name_H-M   'P 1'
#
loop_
_entity.id
_entity.type
_entity.pdbx_description
1 polymer ?
#
loop_
_entity_poly.entity_id
_entity_poly.type
_entity_poly.pdbx_seq_one_letter_code
_entity_poly.pdbx_strand_id
1 'polypeptide(L)'
;MKDTGSKLWQLLSLAFEEKVTKNNLQTILKRYSRQNQTVTAIPVTSHSPSDDEWNGKESLSYANLTQLNESQNISLTTEVNYPHQDWGEAIDVSIFYGRNNELIQLEEWTVTERCRLVFLLGMGGMGKTALAIKLAERIQEHFDFVIWRSLRNAPPIDELLADIIQFLS
;
A
#
# COMPACT_ATOMS: atom_id res chain seq x y z
N MET A 1 -3.15 29.93 7.01
CA MET A 1 -2.89 28.58 6.44
C MET A 1 -1.59 28.47 5.62
N LYS A 2 -0.70 29.49 5.58
CA LYS A 2 0.56 29.39 4.79
C LYS A 2 1.66 28.56 5.49
N ASP A 3 1.68 28.55 6.82
CA ASP A 3 2.78 27.95 7.59
C ASP A 3 2.71 26.42 7.66
N THR A 4 1.51 25.84 7.61
CA THR A 4 1.26 24.40 7.71
C THR A 4 1.96 23.61 6.61
N GLY A 5 1.94 24.12 5.37
CA GLY A 5 2.62 23.46 4.25
C GLY A 5 4.13 23.48 4.39
N SER A 6 4.72 24.51 5.00
CA SER A 6 6.17 24.58 5.24
C SER A 6 6.62 23.63 6.35
N LYS A 7 5.81 23.49 7.42
CA LYS A 7 6.07 22.57 8.53
C LYS A 7 6.12 21.11 8.04
N LEU A 8 5.27 20.73 7.09
CA LEU A 8 5.33 19.41 6.43
C LEU A 8 6.70 19.14 5.80
N TRP A 9 7.18 20.05 4.94
CA TRP A 9 8.47 19.86 4.27
C TRP A 9 9.63 19.79 5.26
N GLN A 10 9.57 20.56 6.36
CA GLN A 10 10.56 20.52 7.43
C GLN A 10 10.56 19.17 8.17
N LEU A 11 9.39 18.67 8.58
CA LEU A 11 9.27 17.38 9.27
C LEU A 11 9.72 16.22 8.39
N LEU A 12 9.33 16.22 7.11
CA LEU A 12 9.81 15.22 6.14
C LEU A 12 11.34 15.28 6.00
N SER A 13 11.90 16.50 5.92
CA SER A 13 13.36 16.65 5.81
C SER A 13 14.11 16.14 7.03
N LEU A 14 13.52 16.32 8.21
CA LEU A 14 14.08 15.84 9.47
C LEU A 14 14.08 14.31 9.52
N ALA A 15 12.98 13.67 9.13
CA ALA A 15 12.84 12.21 9.24
C ALA A 15 13.63 11.43 8.19
N PHE A 16 13.75 11.96 6.97
CA PHE A 16 14.53 11.33 5.91
C PHE A 16 16.01 11.73 5.92
N GLU A 17 16.45 12.50 6.91
CA GLU A 17 17.82 13.04 7.06
C GLU A 17 18.36 13.73 5.77
N GLU A 18 17.47 14.15 4.87
CA GLU A 18 17.76 14.78 3.59
C GLU A 18 16.75 15.91 3.38
N LYS A 19 17.16 17.01 2.73
CA LYS A 19 16.25 18.11 2.39
C LYS A 19 15.13 17.61 1.46
N VAL A 20 13.90 17.51 1.97
CA VAL A 20 12.70 17.14 1.22
C VAL A 20 11.99 18.39 0.70
N THR A 21 11.63 18.36 -0.58
CA THR A 21 10.91 19.39 -1.31
C THR A 21 9.84 18.77 -2.20
N LYS A 22 9.00 19.61 -2.81
CA LYS A 22 8.00 19.18 -3.79
C LYS A 22 8.57 18.35 -4.96
N ASN A 23 9.83 18.57 -5.33
CA ASN A 23 10.42 18.00 -6.55
C ASN A 23 11.20 16.70 -6.32
N ASN A 24 11.65 16.44 -5.09
CA ASN A 24 12.47 15.26 -4.77
C ASN A 24 11.78 14.29 -3.81
N LEU A 25 10.62 14.63 -3.23
CA LEU A 25 9.86 13.75 -2.34
C LEU A 25 9.68 12.35 -2.93
N GLN A 26 9.24 12.25 -4.18
CA GLN A 26 9.02 10.96 -4.83
C GLN A 26 10.31 10.14 -4.93
N THR A 27 11.42 10.78 -5.27
CA THR A 27 12.72 10.11 -5.39
C THR A 27 13.21 9.62 -4.02
N ILE A 28 13.06 10.43 -2.98
CA ILE A 28 13.44 10.08 -1.61
C ILE A 28 12.60 8.89 -1.13
N LEU A 29 11.27 8.95 -1.26
CA LEU A 29 10.37 7.85 -0.87
C LEU A 29 10.68 6.54 -1.60
N LYS A 30 10.92 6.60 -2.92
CA LYS A 30 11.31 5.41 -3.70
C LYS A 30 12.63 4.81 -3.26
N ARG A 31 13.59 5.65 -2.86
CA ARG A 31 14.89 5.17 -2.37
C ARG A 31 14.74 4.50 -1.01
N TYR A 32 13.96 5.09 -0.11
CA TYR A 32 13.66 4.52 1.21
C TYR A 32 12.94 3.18 1.11
N SER A 33 11.91 3.09 0.26
CA SER A 33 11.19 1.83 -0.01
C SER A 33 12.11 0.67 -0.40
N ARG A 34 13.09 0.93 -1.28
CA ARG A 34 14.07 -0.07 -1.73
C ARG A 34 15.07 -0.47 -0.65
N GLN A 35 15.36 0.42 0.30
CA GLN A 35 16.31 0.15 1.38
C GLN A 35 15.68 -0.70 2.50
N ASN A 36 14.36 -0.59 2.71
CA ASN A 36 13.63 -1.32 3.75
C ASN A 36 13.14 -2.73 3.31
N GLN A 37 13.41 -3.16 2.07
CA GLN A 37 13.16 -4.54 1.63
C GLN A 37 14.24 -5.49 2.18
N THR A 38 14.05 -5.98 3.40
CA THR A 38 14.83 -7.10 3.95
C THR A 38 14.28 -8.41 3.41
N VAL A 39 15.09 -9.15 2.65
CA VAL A 39 14.79 -10.53 2.21
C VAL A 39 14.56 -11.41 3.44
N THR A 40 13.30 -11.70 3.77
CA THR A 40 12.95 -12.74 4.74
C THR A 40 13.00 -14.09 4.04
N ALA A 41 14.15 -14.75 4.12
CA ALA A 41 14.28 -16.14 3.73
C ALA A 41 13.39 -17.01 4.66
N ILE A 42 12.27 -17.49 4.14
CA ILE A 42 11.47 -18.52 4.81
C ILE A 42 12.15 -19.87 4.53
N PRO A 43 12.55 -20.65 5.55
CA PRO A 43 13.02 -22.01 5.32
C PRO A 43 11.82 -22.88 4.92
N VAL A 44 11.77 -23.32 3.67
CA VAL A 44 10.76 -24.29 3.21
C VAL A 44 11.12 -25.66 3.75
N THR A 45 10.40 -26.12 4.77
CA THR A 45 10.39 -27.53 5.17
C THR A 45 9.74 -28.36 4.07
N SER A 46 10.53 -29.24 3.46
CA SER A 46 10.07 -30.27 2.55
C SER A 46 9.24 -31.33 3.29
N HIS A 47 7.93 -31.35 3.08
CA HIS A 47 7.09 -32.51 3.38
C HIS A 47 6.41 -32.99 2.10
N SER A 48 6.70 -34.24 1.73
CA SER A 48 6.00 -35.00 0.70
C SER A 48 4.61 -35.43 1.17
N PRO A 49 3.67 -35.71 0.25
CA PRO A 49 2.25 -35.84 0.52
C PRO A 49 1.89 -37.24 1.04
N SER A 50 1.01 -37.27 2.04
CA SER A 50 0.12 -38.40 2.32
C SER A 50 -1.31 -37.88 2.20
N ASP A 51 -2.12 -38.60 1.43
CA ASP A 51 -3.43 -38.23 0.93
C ASP A 51 -4.46 -37.89 2.03
N ASP A 52 -5.47 -37.12 1.62
CA ASP A 52 -6.65 -36.65 2.36
C ASP A 52 -6.51 -35.29 3.08
N GLU A 53 -6.71 -34.18 2.34
CA GLU A 53 -7.83 -33.27 2.59
C GLU A 53 -7.89 -32.09 1.58
N TRP A 54 -9.09 -31.87 1.07
CA TRP A 54 -9.52 -30.85 0.13
C TRP A 54 -9.78 -29.52 0.84
N ASN A 55 -9.20 -28.39 0.40
CA ASN A 55 -9.99 -27.22 -0.05
C ASN A 55 -9.18 -26.15 -0.76
N GLY A 56 -9.74 -25.66 -1.87
CA GLY A 56 -9.05 -24.92 -2.92
C GLY A 56 -8.51 -23.54 -2.56
N LYS A 57 -7.52 -23.13 -3.37
CA LYS A 57 -7.19 -21.76 -3.80
C LYS A 57 -6.32 -21.84 -5.05
N GLU A 58 -6.63 -20.98 -6.01
CA GLU A 58 -6.19 -20.96 -7.39
C GLU A 58 -4.68 -20.75 -7.56
N SER A 59 -4.16 -21.28 -8.68
CA SER A 59 -2.80 -21.12 -9.16
C SER A 59 -2.52 -19.68 -9.63
N LEU A 60 -1.37 -19.12 -9.27
CA LEU A 60 -0.74 -18.05 -10.03
C LEU A 60 0.75 -18.36 -10.24
N SER A 61 1.12 -18.45 -11.52
CA SER A 61 2.46 -18.73 -12.03
C SER A 61 3.06 -17.44 -12.57
N TYR A 62 4.27 -17.06 -12.13
CA TYR A 62 5.10 -16.06 -12.82
C TYR A 62 6.59 -16.43 -12.68
N ALA A 63 7.29 -16.51 -13.82
CA ALA A 63 8.75 -16.65 -13.89
C ALA A 63 9.31 -15.48 -14.70
N ASN A 64 10.40 -14.86 -14.21
CA ASN A 64 11.19 -13.90 -14.99
C ASN A 64 12.56 -14.52 -15.31
N LEU A 65 12.93 -14.48 -16.59
CA LEU A 65 14.21 -14.96 -17.12
C LEU A 65 15.23 -13.82 -17.09
N THR A 66 16.27 -13.94 -16.25
CA THR A 66 17.55 -13.25 -16.49
C THR A 66 18.71 -14.24 -16.40
N GLN A 67 19.04 -14.76 -17.59
CA GLN A 67 20.31 -15.27 -18.12
C GLN A 67 21.35 -15.93 -17.18
N LEU A 68 21.27 -17.27 -17.17
CA LEU A 68 22.33 -18.29 -17.32
C LEU A 68 23.61 -18.18 -16.46
N ASN A 69 23.63 -18.97 -15.37
CA ASN A 69 24.84 -19.65 -14.91
C ASN A 69 24.57 -21.16 -14.89
N GLU A 70 25.43 -21.91 -15.57
CA GLU A 70 25.37 -23.36 -15.70
C GLU A 70 25.49 -24.06 -14.34
N SER A 71 24.60 -25.05 -14.16
CA SER A 71 24.68 -26.09 -13.14
C SER A 71 24.61 -25.59 -11.69
N GLN A 72 23.40 -25.44 -11.14
CA GLN A 72 22.90 -26.01 -9.87
C GLN A 72 21.46 -25.50 -9.58
N ASN A 73 20.55 -26.42 -9.26
CA ASN A 73 19.15 -26.30 -8.84
C ASN A 73 18.51 -24.89 -8.76
N ILE A 74 17.57 -24.62 -9.67
CA ILE A 74 16.73 -23.41 -9.69
C ILE A 74 15.75 -23.47 -8.51
N SER A 75 16.04 -22.75 -7.42
CA SER A 75 15.04 -22.38 -6.42
C SER A 75 14.33 -21.12 -6.91
N LEU A 76 13.08 -21.26 -7.36
CA LEU A 76 12.20 -20.15 -7.73
C LEU A 76 11.75 -19.40 -6.46
N THR A 77 12.50 -18.41 -6.00
CA THR A 77 12.01 -17.45 -4.99
C THR A 77 11.37 -16.27 -5.70
N THR A 78 10.05 -16.29 -5.85
CA THR A 78 9.26 -15.12 -6.24
C THR A 78 9.25 -14.14 -5.07
N GLU A 79 10.00 -13.03 -5.17
CA GLU A 79 9.86 -11.91 -4.24
C GLU A 79 8.51 -11.22 -4.49
N VAL A 80 7.51 -11.60 -3.70
CA VAL A 80 6.23 -10.89 -3.66
C VAL A 80 6.46 -9.62 -2.85
N ASN A 81 6.60 -8.48 -3.53
CA ASN A 81 6.69 -7.18 -2.87
C ASN A 81 5.29 -6.82 -2.33
N TYR A 82 5.05 -7.08 -1.06
CA TYR A 82 3.82 -6.67 -0.41
C TYR A 82 3.84 -5.17 -0.16
N PRO A 83 2.73 -4.45 -0.45
CA PRO A 83 2.68 -3.02 -0.21
C PRO A 83 2.72 -2.76 1.30
N HIS A 84 3.46 -1.74 1.71
CA HIS A 84 3.46 -1.29 3.09
C HIS A 84 2.09 -0.69 3.39
N GLN A 85 1.42 -1.16 4.43
CA GLN A 85 0.05 -0.78 4.72
C GLN A 85 -0.10 -0.35 6.18
N ASP A 86 -0.75 0.79 6.39
CA ASP A 86 -1.22 1.22 7.69
C ASP A 86 -2.69 1.65 7.57
N TRP A 87 -3.56 0.75 8.04
CA TRP A 87 -5.00 0.92 7.99
C TRP A 87 -5.56 1.76 9.13
N GLY A 88 -4.75 2.11 10.15
CA GLY A 88 -5.18 2.91 11.31
C GLY A 88 -6.58 2.56 11.83
N GLU A 89 -7.44 3.58 11.90
CA GLU A 89 -8.85 3.48 12.35
C GLU A 89 -9.84 3.07 11.23
N ALA A 90 -9.38 2.31 10.22
CA ALA A 90 -10.28 1.81 9.17
C ALA A 90 -11.32 0.85 9.75
N ILE A 91 -12.57 0.99 9.31
CA ILE A 91 -13.63 0.05 9.67
C ILE A 91 -13.48 -1.26 8.88
N ASP A 92 -13.90 -2.37 9.47
CA ASP A 92 -13.96 -3.66 8.78
C ASP A 92 -14.99 -3.62 7.64
N VAL A 93 -14.55 -4.01 6.44
CA VAL A 93 -15.37 -4.11 5.22
C VAL A 93 -15.30 -5.51 4.60
N SER A 94 -15.02 -6.52 5.41
CA SER A 94 -15.07 -7.95 5.03
C SER A 94 -16.43 -8.32 4.46
N ILE A 95 -17.50 -7.76 5.05
CA ILE A 95 -18.87 -7.87 4.53
C ILE A 95 -19.22 -6.55 3.82
N PHE A 96 -19.30 -6.60 2.49
CA PHE A 96 -19.60 -5.44 1.65
C PHE A 96 -20.50 -5.85 0.48
N TYR A 97 -21.59 -5.11 0.24
CA TYR A 97 -22.60 -5.48 -0.76
C TYR A 97 -22.82 -4.38 -1.81
N GLY A 98 -22.94 -4.81 -3.07
CA GLY A 98 -23.22 -3.91 -4.19
C GLY A 98 -22.10 -2.90 -4.46
N ARG A 99 -22.47 -1.75 -5.03
CA ARG A 99 -21.55 -0.64 -5.35
C ARG A 99 -20.42 -0.97 -6.35
N ASN A 100 -20.57 -2.06 -7.10
CA ASN A 100 -19.56 -2.53 -8.07
C ASN A 100 -19.25 -1.48 -9.14
N ASN A 101 -20.27 -0.77 -9.63
CA ASN A 101 -20.08 0.27 -10.65
C ASN A 101 -19.21 1.41 -10.13
N GLU A 102 -19.45 1.84 -8.89
CA GLU A 102 -18.64 2.88 -8.25
C GLU A 102 -17.23 2.39 -7.96
N LEU A 103 -17.04 1.14 -7.53
CA LEU A 103 -15.70 0.57 -7.35
C LEU A 103 -14.91 0.54 -8.66
N ILE A 104 -15.52 0.06 -9.75
CA ILE A 104 -14.88 0.01 -11.08
C ILE A 104 -14.50 1.42 -11.55
N GLN A 105 -15.41 2.39 -11.40
CA GLN A 105 -15.13 3.77 -11.79
C GLN A 105 -14.00 4.39 -10.96
N LEU A 106 -13.99 4.17 -9.65
CA LEU A 106 -12.96 4.70 -8.77
C LEU A 106 -11.60 4.04 -9.01
N GLU A 107 -11.56 2.75 -9.32
CA GLU A 107 -10.35 2.04 -9.71
C GLU A 107 -9.79 2.62 -11.03
N GLU A 108 -10.63 2.80 -12.04
CA GLU A 108 -10.22 3.39 -13.32
C GLU A 108 -9.63 4.79 -13.12
N TRP A 109 -10.31 5.67 -12.38
CA TRP A 109 -9.80 7.00 -12.08
C TRP A 109 -8.46 6.98 -11.32
N THR A 110 -8.32 6.08 -10.35
CA THR A 110 -7.17 6.08 -9.44
C THR A 110 -5.95 5.38 -10.04
N VAL A 111 -6.14 4.21 -10.65
CA VAL A 111 -5.06 3.34 -11.14
C VAL A 111 -4.74 3.65 -12.60
N THR A 112 -5.76 3.66 -13.47
CA THR A 112 -5.58 3.83 -14.91
C THR A 112 -5.33 5.29 -15.28
N GLU A 113 -6.23 6.19 -14.90
CA GLU A 113 -6.15 7.61 -15.21
C GLU A 113 -5.19 8.39 -14.29
N ARG A 114 -4.75 7.76 -13.19
CA ARG A 114 -3.84 8.33 -12.19
C ARG A 114 -4.31 9.65 -11.59
N CYS A 115 -5.61 9.75 -11.32
CA CYS A 115 -6.18 10.85 -10.54
C CYS A 115 -5.56 10.86 -9.13
N ARG A 116 -4.88 11.95 -8.79
CA ARG A 116 -4.14 12.10 -7.52
C ARG A 116 -5.02 12.51 -6.35
N LEU A 117 -6.26 12.93 -6.62
CA LEU A 117 -7.21 13.38 -5.62
C LEU A 117 -8.62 13.06 -6.10
N VAL A 118 -9.34 12.28 -5.30
CA VAL A 118 -10.72 11.89 -5.56
C VAL A 118 -11.56 12.23 -4.32
N PHE A 119 -12.69 12.90 -4.52
CA PHE A 119 -13.64 13.23 -3.46
C PHE A 119 -14.87 12.33 -3.56
N LEU A 120 -15.18 11.60 -2.49
CA LEU A 120 -16.43 10.86 -2.37
C LEU A 120 -17.47 11.70 -1.64
N LEU A 121 -18.51 12.15 -2.37
CA LEU A 121 -19.57 13.02 -1.86
C LEU A 121 -20.91 12.27 -1.78
N GLY A 122 -21.80 12.72 -0.89
CA GLY A 122 -23.13 12.13 -0.70
C GLY A 122 -23.63 12.26 0.74
N MET A 123 -24.90 11.90 0.96
CA MET A 123 -25.57 12.02 2.27
C MET A 123 -24.85 11.24 3.39
N GLY A 124 -25.10 11.62 4.64
CA GLY A 124 -24.62 10.89 5.81
C GLY A 124 -25.12 9.44 5.80
N GLY A 125 -24.30 8.50 6.31
CA GLY A 125 -24.68 7.08 6.37
C GLY A 125 -24.66 6.31 5.04
N MET A 126 -24.42 6.96 3.89
CA MET A 126 -24.42 6.30 2.56
C MET A 126 -23.23 5.35 2.30
N GLY A 127 -22.43 5.02 3.30
CA GLY A 127 -21.31 4.09 3.14
C GLY A 127 -20.08 4.62 2.40
N LYS A 128 -19.92 5.95 2.28
CA LYS A 128 -18.75 6.56 1.58
C LYS A 128 -17.41 6.10 2.16
N THR A 129 -17.31 6.05 3.48
CA THR A 129 -16.11 5.58 4.19
C THR A 129 -15.83 4.11 3.88
N ALA A 130 -16.86 3.26 3.93
CA ALA A 130 -16.74 1.84 3.59
C ALA A 130 -16.32 1.65 2.11
N LEU A 131 -16.88 2.45 1.20
CA LEU A 131 -16.51 2.41 -0.22
C LEU A 131 -15.05 2.80 -0.47
N ALA A 132 -14.55 3.84 0.23
CA ALA A 132 -13.14 4.25 0.13
C ALA A 132 -12.18 3.17 0.62
N ILE A 133 -12.50 2.54 1.76
CA ILE A 133 -11.69 1.43 2.31
C ILE A 133 -11.75 0.23 1.37
N LYS A 134 -12.94 -0.13 0.87
CA LYS A 134 -13.08 -1.26 -0.06
C LYS A 134 -12.33 -1.05 -1.37
N LEU A 135 -12.33 0.18 -1.89
CA LEU A 135 -11.50 0.55 -3.02
C LEU A 135 -10.02 0.37 -2.68
N ALA A 136 -9.58 0.92 -1.55
CA ALA A 136 -8.18 0.85 -1.13
C ALA A 136 -7.70 -0.61 -0.97
N GLU A 137 -8.49 -1.50 -0.34
CA GLU A 137 -8.19 -2.94 -0.24
C GLU A 137 -8.00 -3.57 -1.62
N ARG A 138 -8.83 -3.16 -2.60
CA ARG A 138 -8.81 -3.71 -3.96
C ARG A 138 -7.61 -3.24 -4.78
N ILE A 139 -7.17 -1.99 -4.58
CA ILE A 139 -6.11 -1.38 -5.41
C ILE A 139 -4.75 -1.31 -4.70
N GLN A 140 -4.64 -1.77 -3.45
CA GLN A 140 -3.44 -1.62 -2.62
C GLN A 140 -2.17 -2.14 -3.29
N GLU A 141 -2.26 -3.21 -4.07
CA GLU A 141 -1.11 -3.84 -4.74
C GLU A 141 -0.51 -2.95 -5.84
N HIS A 142 -1.21 -1.91 -6.27
CA HIS A 142 -0.70 -0.92 -7.22
C HIS A 142 0.15 0.19 -6.58
N PHE A 143 0.30 0.19 -5.25
CA PHE A 143 1.00 1.24 -4.51
C PHE A 143 2.07 0.65 -3.59
N ASP A 144 3.26 1.27 -3.55
CA ASP A 144 4.31 0.84 -2.61
C ASP A 144 3.90 1.05 -1.13
N PHE A 145 3.04 2.05 -0.87
CA PHE A 145 2.56 2.46 0.44
C PHE A 145 1.06 2.81 0.39
N VAL A 146 0.31 2.34 1.39
CA VAL A 146 -1.11 2.67 1.61
C VAL A 146 -1.27 3.14 3.05
N ILE A 147 -1.81 4.34 3.24
CA ILE A 147 -2.03 4.93 4.58
C ILE A 147 -3.49 5.38 4.68
N TRP A 148 -4.17 4.90 5.72
CA TRP A 148 -5.49 5.38 6.11
C TRP A 148 -5.41 6.19 7.40
N ARG A 149 -5.99 7.41 7.40
CA ARG A 149 -6.07 8.26 8.59
C ARG A 149 -7.45 8.88 8.71
N SER A 150 -8.04 8.76 9.89
CA SER A 150 -9.25 9.49 10.25
C SER A 150 -8.90 10.94 10.57
N LEU A 151 -9.59 11.88 9.91
CA LEU A 151 -9.52 13.31 10.25
C LEU A 151 -10.68 13.75 11.15
N ARG A 152 -11.44 12.79 11.72
CA ARG A 152 -12.51 13.09 12.67
C ARG A 152 -11.93 13.84 13.87
N ASN A 153 -12.64 14.87 14.35
CA ASN A 153 -12.20 15.76 15.42
C ASN A 153 -10.94 16.59 15.11
N ALA A 154 -10.48 16.63 13.85
CA ALA A 154 -9.38 17.45 13.37
C ALA A 154 -8.13 17.37 14.28
N PRO A 155 -7.44 16.21 14.33
CA PRO A 155 -6.21 16.10 15.10
C PRO A 155 -5.21 17.20 14.71
N PRO A 156 -4.35 17.65 15.64
CA PRO A 156 -3.26 18.56 15.32
C PRO A 156 -2.48 18.03 14.11
N ILE A 157 -2.27 18.91 13.13
CA ILE A 157 -1.64 18.52 11.87
C ILE A 157 -0.23 17.97 12.09
N ASP A 158 0.49 18.45 13.09
CA ASP A 158 1.81 17.93 13.44
C ASP A 158 1.80 16.52 14.01
N GLU A 159 0.77 16.13 14.77
CA GLU A 159 0.58 14.74 15.19
C GLU A 159 0.31 13.85 13.96
N LEU A 160 -0.64 14.24 13.11
CA LEU A 160 -0.93 13.50 11.89
C LEU A 160 0.30 13.35 10.98
N LEU A 161 1.10 14.41 10.85
CA LEU A 161 2.30 14.38 10.03
C LEU A 161 3.41 13.54 10.66
N ALA A 162 3.60 13.59 11.97
CA ALA A 162 4.55 12.72 12.65
C ALA A 162 4.22 11.24 12.40
N ASP A 163 2.94 10.87 12.52
CA ASP A 163 2.47 9.50 12.26
C ASP A 163 2.68 9.06 10.81
N ILE A 164 2.34 9.93 9.84
CA ILE A 164 2.54 9.64 8.42
C ILE A 164 4.02 9.48 8.11
N ILE A 165 4.86 10.34 8.67
CA ILE A 165 6.30 10.35 8.42
C ILE A 165 6.94 9.10 9.01
N GLN A 166 6.61 8.73 10.24
CA GLN A 166 7.09 7.50 10.89
C GLN A 166 6.79 6.25 10.06
N PHE A 167 5.64 6.23 9.39
CA PHE A 167 5.29 5.11 8.52
C PHE A 167 6.06 5.10 7.17
N LEU A 168 6.43 6.27 6.65
CA LEU A 168 7.10 6.39 5.36
C LEU A 168 8.63 6.28 5.43
N SER A 169 9.22 6.44 6.62
CA SER A 169 10.68 6.45 6.87
C SER A 169 11.20 5.12 7.38
#